data_AF-I3ZBX3-F1
#
_entry.id   AF-I3ZBX3-F1
#
_cell.length_a   1.000
_cell.length_b   1.000
_cell.length_c   1.000
_cell.angle_alpha   90.00
_cell.angle_beta   90.00
_cell.angle_gamma   90.00
#
_symmetry.space_group_name_H-M   'P 1'
#
loop_
_entity.id
_entity.type
_entity.pdbx_description
1 polymer ?
#
loop_
_entity_poly.entity_id
_entity_poly.type
_entity_poly.pdbx_seq_one_letter_code
_entity_poly.pdbx_strand_id
1 'polypeptide(L)'
;MSLWDKLTGELVDIVESPEGTAEDLVVRFARYQNEVKYGAQLVVREGQGAIFVNEGKLADTFTPGTYQLETRNLPVLSTLRGWKYGFNSPFKAEVYFFNTKPLLNQQWGTQQPITLQVEGYGLVELRAFGQAAYRIADPVVFFRQLVGTVGLLTGRILLDYIRGIIVARFTELLAQSHPTIEDLATNLGVLNASVLQGINTVLQPLGLEATQFQIESISLPPKLRDELFEYSRLQNVDIARFTQFQTAKSLTNLGSGDGGGVGAQSMQIGVGLAAAQQIGQVMNTSFAKAAGSTEPPPVPGEAAFVSYHVAIDGKAAGPFSLDQLRAHIVNGTLNGSSPVWKPGMAKWAAAETQSQLQALFSKEPPPLP
;
A
#
# COMPACT_ATOMS: atom_id res chain seq x y z
N MET A 1 -6.92 -56.84 -37.17
CA MET A 1 -7.58 -55.53 -37.32
C MET A 1 -9.06 -55.76 -37.47
N SER A 2 -9.82 -55.59 -36.38
CA SER A 2 -11.24 -55.92 -36.34
C SER A 2 -12.08 -54.75 -36.85
N LEU A 3 -13.05 -55.02 -37.71
CA LEU A 3 -14.05 -54.06 -38.20
C LEU A 3 -14.87 -53.43 -37.05
N TRP A 4 -14.86 -54.07 -35.87
CA TRP A 4 -15.53 -53.57 -34.67
C TRP A 4 -14.78 -52.42 -33.97
N ASP A 5 -13.46 -52.27 -34.14
CA ASP A 5 -12.70 -51.13 -33.61
C ASP A 5 -12.95 -49.84 -34.40
N LYS A 6 -13.53 -49.93 -35.60
CA LYS A 6 -13.91 -48.77 -36.42
C LYS A 6 -15.33 -48.27 -36.16
N LEU A 7 -16.20 -49.08 -35.53
CA LEU A 7 -17.60 -48.74 -35.27
C LEU A 7 -17.84 -48.13 -33.88
N THR A 8 -16.86 -48.22 -32.97
CA THR A 8 -16.91 -47.57 -31.64
C THR A 8 -16.23 -46.21 -31.60
N GLY A 9 -15.75 -45.70 -32.74
CA GLY A 9 -15.07 -44.40 -32.88
C GLY A 9 -15.97 -43.17 -32.87
N GLU A 10 -17.30 -43.35 -32.92
CA GLU A 10 -18.30 -42.28 -32.73
C GLU A 10 -18.67 -42.08 -31.25
N LEU A 11 -17.70 -42.22 -30.34
CA LEU A 11 -17.86 -41.62 -29.02
C LEU A 11 -17.93 -40.12 -29.22
N VAL A 12 -19.12 -39.56 -29.08
CA VAL A 12 -19.39 -38.11 -29.09
C VAL A 12 -18.29 -37.43 -28.28
N ASP A 13 -17.57 -36.52 -28.93
CA ASP A 13 -16.44 -35.85 -28.32
C ASP A 13 -16.96 -34.76 -27.39
N ILE A 14 -17.00 -35.02 -26.09
CA ILE A 14 -17.52 -34.07 -25.11
C ILE A 14 -16.39 -33.11 -24.71
N VAL A 15 -16.61 -31.83 -24.99
CA VAL A 15 -15.74 -30.73 -24.54
C VAL A 15 -16.42 -30.08 -23.34
N GLU A 16 -15.87 -30.30 -22.16
CA GLU A 16 -16.34 -29.69 -20.92
C GLU A 16 -15.20 -29.01 -20.17
N SER A 17 -15.56 -28.06 -19.29
CA SER A 17 -14.57 -27.39 -18.44
C SER A 17 -13.79 -28.43 -17.63
N PRO A 18 -12.45 -28.40 -17.65
CA PRO A 18 -11.64 -29.18 -16.71
C PRO A 18 -12.05 -28.82 -15.27
N GLU A 19 -11.77 -29.72 -14.33
CA GLU A 19 -11.80 -29.36 -12.92
C GLU A 19 -10.81 -28.22 -12.68
N GLY A 20 -11.35 -27.02 -12.44
CA GLY A 20 -10.59 -25.82 -12.09
C GLY A 20 -10.77 -25.48 -10.62
N THR A 21 -9.94 -24.57 -10.13
CA THR A 21 -10.12 -24.00 -8.78
C THR A 21 -11.19 -22.92 -8.82
N ALA A 22 -11.81 -22.63 -7.66
CA ALA A 22 -12.79 -21.55 -7.54
C ALA A 22 -12.22 -20.16 -7.89
N GLU A 23 -10.90 -20.01 -7.90
CA GLU A 23 -10.16 -18.78 -8.20
C GLU A 23 -9.81 -18.64 -9.70
N ASP A 24 -10.02 -19.69 -10.50
CA ASP A 24 -9.69 -19.66 -11.92
C ASP A 24 -10.76 -18.87 -12.70
N LEU A 25 -10.38 -17.67 -13.14
CA LEU A 25 -11.20 -16.84 -14.03
C LEU A 25 -11.30 -17.43 -15.44
N VAL A 26 -10.23 -18.08 -15.91
CA VAL A 26 -10.16 -18.71 -17.24
C VAL A 26 -9.40 -20.03 -17.15
N VAL A 27 -9.93 -21.04 -17.83
CA VAL A 27 -9.29 -22.35 -17.98
C VAL A 27 -9.33 -22.75 -19.45
N ARG A 28 -8.16 -23.10 -20.00
CA ARG A 28 -8.08 -23.64 -21.36
C ARG A 28 -8.33 -25.14 -21.33
N PHE A 29 -9.26 -25.62 -22.16
CA PHE A 29 -9.41 -27.04 -22.43
C PHE A 29 -8.18 -27.54 -23.20
N ALA A 30 -7.38 -28.40 -22.57
CA ALA A 30 -6.16 -28.94 -23.16
C ALA A 30 -6.40 -30.38 -23.63
N ARG A 31 -6.07 -30.68 -24.89
CA ARG A 31 -6.07 -32.04 -25.44
C ARG A 31 -4.77 -32.29 -26.21
N TYR A 32 -4.41 -33.56 -26.36
CA TYR A 32 -3.33 -33.97 -27.27
C TYR A 32 -3.57 -33.35 -28.66
N GLN A 33 -2.62 -32.53 -29.12
CA GLN A 33 -2.62 -31.78 -30.40
C GLN A 33 -3.66 -30.65 -30.57
N ASN A 34 -4.43 -30.28 -29.53
CA ASN A 34 -5.48 -29.24 -29.59
C ASN A 34 -6.49 -29.44 -30.74
N GLU A 35 -6.81 -30.71 -31.03
CA GLU A 35 -7.75 -31.07 -32.08
C GLU A 35 -9.14 -31.32 -31.47
N VAL A 36 -10.12 -30.51 -31.90
CA VAL A 36 -11.54 -30.72 -31.58
C VAL A 36 -12.17 -31.47 -32.75
N LYS A 37 -12.86 -32.59 -32.46
CA LYS A 37 -13.52 -33.37 -33.51
C LYS A 37 -14.74 -32.62 -34.07
N TYR A 38 -15.01 -32.81 -35.36
CA TYR A 38 -16.25 -32.31 -35.96
C TYR A 38 -17.46 -32.97 -35.29
N GLY A 39 -18.47 -32.17 -34.91
CA GLY A 39 -19.64 -32.66 -34.20
C GLY A 39 -19.43 -32.91 -32.71
N ALA A 40 -18.32 -32.42 -32.13
CA ALA A 40 -18.09 -32.43 -30.69
C ALA A 40 -19.21 -31.70 -29.94
N GLN A 41 -19.56 -32.20 -28.76
CA GLN A 41 -20.57 -31.63 -27.88
C GLN A 41 -19.89 -30.75 -26.83
N LEU A 42 -20.03 -29.43 -26.95
CA LEU A 42 -19.59 -28.46 -25.96
C LEU A 42 -20.63 -28.35 -24.84
N VAL A 43 -20.23 -28.64 -23.61
CA VAL A 43 -21.07 -28.49 -22.43
C VAL A 43 -20.56 -27.31 -21.60
N VAL A 44 -21.36 -26.26 -21.50
CA VAL A 44 -21.09 -25.07 -20.67
C VAL A 44 -22.01 -25.12 -19.46
N ARG A 45 -21.42 -25.17 -18.26
CA ARG A 45 -22.18 -25.28 -17.00
C ARG A 45 -22.70 -23.90 -16.57
N GLU A 46 -23.69 -23.91 -15.67
CA GLU A 46 -24.22 -22.70 -15.05
C GLU A 46 -23.14 -21.90 -14.29
N GLY A 47 -23.08 -20.60 -14.54
CA GLY A 47 -22.01 -19.74 -14.02
C GLY A 47 -20.69 -19.81 -14.78
N GLN A 48 -20.67 -20.48 -15.93
CA GLN A 48 -19.54 -20.47 -16.86
C GLN A 48 -19.98 -19.92 -18.22
N GLY A 49 -18.99 -19.50 -18.99
CA GLY A 49 -19.12 -19.32 -20.44
C GLY A 49 -17.95 -20.00 -21.14
N ALA A 50 -18.02 -20.11 -22.45
CA ALA A 50 -16.92 -20.63 -23.25
C ALA A 50 -16.62 -19.72 -24.45
N ILE A 51 -15.34 -19.59 -24.80
CA ILE A 51 -14.86 -18.93 -26.00
C ILE A 51 -14.21 -19.98 -26.87
N PHE A 52 -14.64 -20.04 -28.13
CA PHE A 52 -14.07 -20.92 -29.12
C PHE A 52 -13.14 -20.11 -30.04
N VAL A 53 -11.90 -20.59 -30.14
CA VAL A 53 -10.82 -19.96 -30.90
C VAL A 53 -10.37 -20.94 -31.97
N ASN A 54 -10.37 -20.50 -33.22
CA ASN A 54 -9.93 -21.31 -34.34
C ASN A 54 -8.69 -20.66 -34.97
N GLU A 55 -7.58 -21.41 -35.07
CA GLU A 55 -6.33 -20.94 -35.66
C GLU A 55 -5.86 -19.57 -35.10
N GLY A 56 -6.05 -19.34 -33.80
CA GLY A 56 -5.68 -18.09 -33.11
C GLY A 56 -6.66 -16.93 -33.30
N LYS A 57 -7.79 -17.13 -34.00
CA LYS A 57 -8.86 -16.13 -34.13
C LYS A 57 -10.06 -16.51 -33.26
N LEU A 58 -10.56 -15.54 -32.49
CA LEU A 58 -11.80 -15.69 -31.75
C LEU A 58 -12.95 -15.89 -32.74
N ALA A 59 -13.63 -17.03 -32.64
CA ALA A 59 -14.66 -17.44 -33.58
C ALA A 59 -16.07 -17.27 -32.97
N ASP A 60 -16.30 -17.69 -31.73
CA ASP A 60 -17.60 -17.51 -31.07
C ASP A 60 -17.53 -17.59 -29.54
N THR A 61 -18.61 -17.15 -28.87
CA THR A 61 -18.82 -17.21 -27.42
C THR A 61 -20.12 -17.94 -27.08
N PHE A 62 -20.05 -18.83 -26.11
CA PHE A 62 -21.17 -19.68 -25.67
C PHE A 62 -21.56 -19.37 -24.23
N THR A 63 -22.86 -19.29 -23.98
CA THR A 63 -23.49 -19.17 -22.66
C THR A 63 -23.72 -20.55 -22.02
N PRO A 64 -24.21 -20.66 -20.78
CA PRO A 64 -24.59 -21.96 -20.21
C PRO A 64 -25.55 -22.74 -21.12
N GLY A 65 -25.24 -24.01 -21.35
CA GLY A 65 -25.98 -24.87 -22.27
C GLY A 65 -25.10 -25.92 -22.96
N THR A 66 -25.76 -26.72 -23.78
CA THR A 66 -25.11 -27.80 -24.56
C THR A 66 -25.18 -27.44 -26.03
N TYR A 67 -24.02 -27.36 -26.68
CA TYR A 67 -23.88 -26.95 -28.07
C TYR A 67 -23.18 -28.02 -28.87
N GLN A 68 -23.62 -28.23 -30.11
CA GLN A 68 -22.90 -29.05 -31.05
C GLN A 68 -21.98 -28.16 -31.89
N LEU A 69 -20.67 -28.44 -31.85
CA LEU A 69 -19.66 -27.68 -32.56
C LEU A 69 -19.66 -28.08 -34.05
N GLU A 70 -20.55 -27.44 -34.80
CA GLU A 70 -20.67 -27.56 -36.25
C GLU A 70 -20.38 -26.23 -36.96
N THR A 71 -19.68 -26.28 -38.09
CA THR A 71 -19.29 -25.09 -38.88
C THR A 71 -20.49 -24.24 -39.33
N ARG A 72 -21.68 -24.84 -39.46
CA ARG A 72 -22.92 -24.14 -39.85
C ARG A 72 -23.45 -23.21 -38.75
N ASN A 73 -23.14 -23.49 -37.49
CA ASN A 73 -23.64 -22.73 -36.34
C ASN A 73 -22.67 -21.63 -35.87
N LEU A 74 -21.51 -21.48 -36.54
CA LEU A 74 -20.44 -20.56 -36.14
C LEU A 74 -20.23 -19.50 -37.24
N PRO A 75 -20.77 -18.27 -37.09
CA PRO A 75 -20.83 -17.25 -38.15
C PRO A 75 -19.46 -16.75 -38.63
N VAL A 76 -18.43 -16.79 -37.79
CA VAL A 76 -17.06 -16.40 -38.19
C VAL A 76 -16.37 -17.51 -38.97
N LEU A 77 -16.67 -18.78 -38.67
CA LEU A 77 -16.09 -19.92 -39.41
C LEU A 77 -16.69 -20.08 -40.81
N SER A 78 -17.99 -19.79 -40.97
CA SER A 78 -18.66 -19.82 -42.28
C SER A 78 -18.11 -18.78 -43.26
N THR A 79 -17.60 -17.66 -42.74
CA THR A 79 -17.01 -16.58 -43.54
C THR A 79 -15.54 -16.86 -43.90
N LEU A 80 -14.81 -17.62 -43.08
CA LEU A 80 -13.36 -17.85 -43.24
C LEU A 80 -12.99 -19.01 -44.19
N ARG A 81 -13.90 -19.92 -44.52
CA ARG A 81 -13.57 -21.13 -45.31
C ARG A 81 -14.60 -21.42 -46.40
N GLY A 82 -14.39 -20.86 -47.57
CA GLY A 82 -14.86 -21.48 -48.81
C GLY A 82 -14.38 -22.94 -48.87
N TRP A 83 -15.26 -23.88 -48.55
CA TRP A 83 -15.03 -25.33 -48.55
C TRP A 83 -14.99 -25.88 -49.97
N LYS A 84 -13.81 -26.34 -50.41
CA LYS A 84 -13.66 -27.20 -51.60
C LYS A 84 -13.24 -28.64 -51.30
N TYR A 85 -12.98 -29.01 -50.04
CA TYR A 85 -12.58 -30.38 -49.68
C TYR A 85 -13.23 -30.80 -48.35
N GLY A 86 -13.97 -31.92 -48.35
CA GLY A 86 -14.86 -32.38 -47.27
C GLY A 86 -14.22 -32.54 -45.89
N PHE A 87 -15.02 -32.23 -44.86
CA PHE A 87 -14.60 -31.97 -43.47
C PHE A 87 -14.76 -33.17 -42.54
N ASN A 88 -14.19 -34.31 -42.93
CA ASN A 88 -14.02 -35.46 -42.03
C ASN A 88 -12.69 -35.41 -41.24
N SER A 89 -12.03 -34.24 -41.14
CA SER A 89 -10.71 -34.10 -40.55
C SER A 89 -10.73 -33.17 -39.32
N PRO A 90 -10.05 -33.52 -38.21
CA PRO A 90 -9.93 -32.68 -37.02
C PRO A 90 -9.35 -31.30 -37.37
N PHE A 91 -9.83 -30.26 -36.71
CA PHE A 91 -9.28 -28.91 -36.86
C PHE A 91 -8.61 -28.46 -35.56
N LYS A 92 -7.55 -27.65 -35.69
CA LYS A 92 -6.87 -27.04 -34.55
C LYS A 92 -7.72 -25.92 -33.98
N ALA A 93 -8.34 -26.18 -32.83
CA ALA A 93 -9.13 -25.19 -32.12
C ALA A 93 -8.87 -25.27 -30.62
N GLU A 94 -9.06 -24.15 -29.96
CA GLU A 94 -8.92 -24.01 -28.53
C GLU A 94 -10.25 -23.56 -27.95
N VAL A 95 -10.63 -24.16 -26.82
CA VAL A 95 -11.81 -23.77 -26.06
C VAL A 95 -11.35 -23.24 -24.71
N TYR A 96 -11.76 -22.02 -24.40
CA TYR A 96 -11.48 -21.36 -23.14
C TYR A 96 -12.77 -21.25 -22.35
N PHE A 97 -12.83 -21.90 -21.19
CA PHE A 97 -13.92 -21.73 -20.25
C PHE A 97 -13.61 -20.57 -19.32
N PHE A 98 -14.60 -19.73 -19.05
CA PHE A 98 -14.45 -18.59 -18.15
C PHE A 98 -15.57 -18.55 -17.12
N ASN A 99 -15.27 -17.99 -15.95
CA ASN A 99 -16.24 -17.82 -14.88
C ASN A 99 -17.04 -16.53 -15.10
N THR A 100 -18.38 -16.63 -15.11
CA THR A 100 -19.28 -15.46 -15.22
C THR A 100 -19.72 -14.93 -13.86
N LYS A 101 -19.50 -15.71 -12.79
CA LYS A 101 -19.80 -15.31 -11.42
C LYS A 101 -18.68 -14.42 -10.87
N PRO A 102 -19.02 -13.45 -9.99
CA PRO A 102 -18.02 -12.68 -9.30
C PRO A 102 -17.19 -13.56 -8.36
N LEU A 103 -15.87 -13.38 -8.41
CA LEU A 103 -14.96 -13.88 -7.40
C LEU A 103 -15.14 -13.01 -6.16
N LEU A 104 -15.70 -13.61 -5.11
CA LEU A 104 -15.94 -12.94 -3.84
C LEU A 104 -14.67 -12.97 -2.96
N ASN A 105 -14.66 -12.12 -1.94
CA ASN A 105 -13.66 -12.10 -0.86
C ASN A 105 -12.21 -11.95 -1.35
N GLN A 106 -12.00 -11.20 -2.43
CA GLN A 106 -10.67 -10.98 -2.98
C GLN A 106 -9.97 -9.89 -2.18
N GLN A 107 -8.97 -10.27 -1.38
CA GLN A 107 -8.23 -9.34 -0.54
C GLN A 107 -7.36 -8.41 -1.38
N TRP A 108 -7.43 -7.13 -1.04
CA TRP A 108 -6.55 -6.09 -1.56
C TRP A 108 -5.92 -5.31 -0.40
N GLY A 109 -4.75 -4.74 -0.65
CA GLY A 109 -4.10 -3.89 0.33
C GLY A 109 -2.79 -3.31 -0.17
N THR A 110 -2.40 -2.18 0.41
CA THR A 110 -1.14 -1.51 0.14
C THR A 110 0.01 -2.32 0.75
N GLN A 111 0.89 -2.92 -0.06
CA GLN A 111 2.04 -3.69 0.45
C GLN A 111 3.03 -2.78 1.19
N GLN A 112 3.28 -1.59 0.64
CA GLN A 112 4.08 -0.54 1.24
C GLN A 112 3.17 0.57 1.77
N PRO A 113 3.55 1.29 2.84
CA PRO A 113 2.83 2.49 3.23
C PRO A 113 2.73 3.46 2.06
N ILE A 114 1.57 4.08 1.90
CA ILE A 114 1.38 5.19 0.97
C ILE A 114 1.44 6.50 1.76
N THR A 115 2.27 7.43 1.30
CA THR A 115 2.41 8.76 1.89
C THR A 115 1.41 9.70 1.22
N LEU A 116 0.56 10.33 2.01
CA LEU A 116 -0.54 11.18 1.53
C LEU A 116 -0.59 12.47 2.34
N GLN A 117 -0.92 13.58 1.68
CA GLN A 117 -1.21 14.83 2.37
C GLN A 117 -2.61 14.75 2.96
N VAL A 118 -2.70 14.78 4.28
CA VAL A 118 -3.96 14.80 5.05
C VAL A 118 -4.23 16.22 5.52
N GLU A 119 -5.44 16.71 5.27
CA GLU A 119 -5.81 18.07 5.65
C GLU A 119 -5.72 18.26 7.18
N GLY A 120 -5.04 19.31 7.61
CA GLY A 120 -4.79 19.60 9.03
C GLY A 120 -3.61 18.87 9.68
N TYR A 121 -3.01 17.87 9.02
CA TYR A 121 -1.96 17.02 9.62
C TYR A 121 -0.68 16.88 8.79
N GLY A 122 -0.69 17.29 7.53
CA GLY A 122 0.51 17.23 6.69
C GLY A 122 0.69 15.86 6.03
N LEU A 123 1.93 15.48 5.78
CA LEU A 123 2.26 14.20 5.15
C LEU A 123 2.10 13.06 6.17
N VAL A 124 1.21 12.14 5.87
CA VAL A 124 0.89 10.97 6.68
C VAL A 124 1.13 9.72 5.86
N GLU A 125 1.91 8.80 6.40
CA GLU A 125 1.97 7.44 5.87
C GLU A 125 0.74 6.67 6.33
N LEU A 126 0.11 5.91 5.45
CA LEU A 126 -0.96 5.01 5.83
C LEU A 126 -0.88 3.69 5.06
N ARG A 127 -1.43 2.64 5.66
CA ARG A 127 -1.68 1.38 4.96
C ARG A 127 -3.16 1.08 4.99
N ALA A 128 -3.74 0.75 3.84
CA ALA A 128 -5.13 0.37 3.74
C ALA A 128 -5.25 -1.07 3.25
N PHE A 129 -6.27 -1.76 3.75
CA PHE A 129 -6.63 -3.10 3.29
C PHE A 129 -8.13 -3.30 3.31
N GLY A 130 -8.58 -4.26 2.53
CA GLY A 130 -9.96 -4.69 2.55
C GLY A 130 -10.24 -5.77 1.51
N GLN A 131 -11.49 -5.80 1.04
CA GLN A 131 -11.97 -6.82 0.12
C GLN A 131 -12.59 -6.20 -1.12
N ALA A 132 -12.48 -6.91 -2.22
CA ALA A 132 -13.12 -6.60 -3.48
C ALA A 132 -13.78 -7.85 -4.04
N ALA A 133 -14.72 -7.65 -4.95
CA ALA A 133 -15.25 -8.70 -5.80
C ALA A 133 -15.21 -8.23 -7.24
N TYR A 134 -14.81 -9.11 -8.14
CA TYR A 134 -14.72 -8.82 -9.57
C TYR A 134 -15.11 -10.02 -10.41
N ARG A 135 -15.56 -9.74 -11.63
CA ARG A 135 -15.98 -10.74 -12.62
C ARG A 135 -15.51 -10.35 -14.01
N ILE A 136 -15.60 -11.30 -14.94
CA ILE A 136 -15.51 -11.03 -16.37
C ILE A 136 -16.85 -10.46 -16.84
N ALA A 137 -16.83 -9.22 -17.31
CA ALA A 137 -18.01 -8.53 -17.86
C ALA A 137 -18.11 -8.71 -19.37
N ASP A 138 -16.98 -8.63 -20.08
CA ASP A 138 -16.88 -8.88 -21.52
C ASP A 138 -15.80 -9.95 -21.78
N PRO A 139 -16.21 -11.21 -22.04
CA PRO A 139 -15.28 -12.30 -22.30
C PRO A 139 -14.43 -12.10 -23.56
N VAL A 140 -14.98 -11.44 -24.58
CA VAL A 140 -14.29 -11.20 -25.86
C VAL A 140 -13.17 -10.19 -25.67
N VAL A 141 -13.46 -9.08 -24.99
CA VAL A 141 -12.45 -8.06 -24.66
C VAL A 141 -11.42 -8.63 -23.71
N PHE A 142 -11.85 -9.32 -22.65
CA PHE A 142 -10.97 -10.00 -21.70
C PHE A 142 -10.00 -10.95 -22.40
N PHE A 143 -10.52 -11.79 -23.30
CA PHE A 143 -9.68 -12.74 -24.04
C PHE A 143 -8.66 -12.03 -24.92
N ARG A 144 -9.06 -10.99 -25.66
CA ARG A 144 -8.15 -10.26 -26.57
C ARG A 144 -7.07 -9.49 -25.84
N GLN A 145 -7.40 -8.87 -24.70
CA GLN A 145 -6.48 -7.99 -23.97
C GLN A 145 -5.54 -8.75 -23.02
N LEU A 146 -6.04 -9.81 -22.38
CA LEU A 146 -5.30 -10.50 -21.32
C LEU A 146 -4.83 -11.89 -21.76
N VAL A 147 -5.71 -12.71 -22.34
CA VAL A 147 -5.37 -14.12 -22.64
C VAL A 147 -4.58 -14.25 -23.95
N GLY A 148 -4.93 -13.49 -24.99
CA GLY A 148 -4.35 -13.59 -26.33
C GLY A 148 -2.93 -13.04 -26.47
N THR A 149 -2.50 -12.15 -25.57
CA THR A 149 -1.19 -11.49 -25.62
C THR A 149 -0.13 -12.26 -24.82
N VAL A 150 -0.54 -12.98 -23.76
CA VAL A 150 0.37 -13.72 -22.87
C VAL A 150 -0.25 -15.09 -22.65
N GLY A 151 0.29 -16.11 -23.32
CA GLY A 151 -0.31 -17.44 -23.42
C GLY A 151 -0.61 -18.20 -22.11
N LEU A 152 -0.33 -17.62 -20.95
CA LEU A 152 -0.57 -18.17 -19.62
C LEU A 152 -0.64 -17.04 -18.57
N LEU A 153 -1.60 -16.11 -18.68
CA LEU A 153 -2.06 -15.42 -17.47
C LEU A 153 -2.87 -16.43 -16.65
N THR A 154 -2.17 -17.26 -15.88
CA THR A 154 -2.76 -18.19 -14.92
C THR A 154 -3.48 -17.41 -13.83
N GLY A 155 -4.48 -18.04 -13.19
CA GLY A 155 -5.37 -17.38 -12.23
C GLY A 155 -4.65 -16.42 -11.29
N ARG A 156 -3.66 -16.91 -10.53
CA ARG A 156 -2.91 -16.09 -9.56
C ARG A 156 -2.23 -14.85 -10.15
N ILE A 157 -1.58 -14.97 -11.31
CA ILE A 157 -0.88 -13.83 -11.93
C ILE A 157 -1.89 -12.74 -12.31
N LEU A 158 -3.06 -13.15 -12.81
CA LEU A 158 -4.15 -12.23 -13.11
C LEU A 158 -4.72 -11.59 -11.85
N LEU A 159 -4.92 -12.33 -10.76
CA LEU A 159 -5.39 -11.77 -9.49
C LEU A 159 -4.41 -10.72 -8.94
N ASP A 160 -3.10 -11.00 -9.00
CA ASP A 160 -2.08 -10.05 -8.56
C ASP A 160 -2.02 -8.80 -9.43
N TYR A 161 -2.21 -8.96 -10.75
CA TYR A 161 -2.33 -7.83 -11.69
C TYR A 161 -3.55 -6.95 -11.37
N ILE A 162 -4.72 -7.55 -11.16
CA ILE A 162 -5.95 -6.84 -10.78
C ILE A 162 -5.76 -6.13 -9.43
N ARG A 163 -5.16 -6.80 -8.43
CA ARG A 163 -4.85 -6.19 -7.12
C ARG A 163 -3.96 -4.96 -7.28
N GLY A 164 -2.95 -5.02 -8.15
CA GLY A 164 -2.08 -3.89 -8.47
C GLY A 164 -2.85 -2.70 -9.02
N ILE A 165 -3.77 -2.92 -9.98
CA ILE A 165 -4.64 -1.87 -10.53
C ILE A 165 -5.51 -1.25 -9.43
N ILE A 166 -6.12 -2.07 -8.59
CA ILE A 166 -6.98 -1.63 -7.49
C ILE A 166 -6.22 -0.72 -6.54
N VAL A 167 -5.05 -1.16 -6.06
CA VAL A 167 -4.21 -0.40 -5.12
C VAL A 167 -3.74 0.92 -5.74
N ALA A 168 -3.34 0.91 -7.01
CA ALA A 168 -2.91 2.12 -7.71
C ALA A 168 -4.04 3.14 -7.82
N ARG A 169 -5.24 2.71 -8.24
CA ARG A 169 -6.41 3.61 -8.38
C ARG A 169 -6.96 4.09 -7.05
N PHE A 170 -6.97 3.23 -6.03
CA PHE A 170 -7.29 3.64 -4.66
C PHE A 170 -6.34 4.76 -4.19
N THR A 171 -5.03 4.57 -4.35
CA THR A 171 -4.01 5.54 -3.91
C THR A 171 -4.16 6.88 -4.63
N GLU A 172 -4.37 6.84 -5.95
CA GLU A 172 -4.56 8.04 -6.77
C GLU A 172 -5.81 8.84 -6.35
N LEU A 173 -6.96 8.17 -6.21
CA LEU A 173 -8.21 8.82 -5.83
C LEU A 173 -8.15 9.38 -4.40
N LEU A 174 -7.51 8.64 -3.49
CA LEU A 174 -7.31 9.10 -2.12
C LEU A 174 -6.39 10.32 -2.06
N ALA A 175 -5.35 10.39 -2.90
CA ALA A 175 -4.49 11.55 -2.97
C ALA A 175 -5.23 12.79 -3.53
N GLN A 176 -6.10 12.60 -4.52
CA GLN A 176 -6.88 13.66 -5.15
C GLN A 176 -7.99 14.22 -4.26
N SER A 177 -8.54 13.40 -3.35
CA SER A 177 -9.64 13.81 -2.48
C SER A 177 -9.20 14.66 -1.29
N HIS A 178 -7.89 14.79 -1.02
CA HIS A 178 -7.33 15.49 0.14
C HIS A 178 -8.07 15.15 1.45
N PRO A 179 -8.05 13.87 1.87
CA PRO A 179 -8.93 13.40 2.93
C PRO A 179 -8.59 14.04 4.26
N THR A 180 -9.62 14.26 5.08
CA THR A 180 -9.45 14.54 6.51
C THR A 180 -9.29 13.23 7.28
N ILE A 181 -8.81 13.30 8.53
CA ILE A 181 -8.73 12.12 9.39
C ILE A 181 -10.12 11.54 9.69
N GLU A 182 -11.13 12.40 9.79
CA GLU A 182 -12.51 11.98 10.01
C GLU A 182 -13.03 11.16 8.82
N ASP A 183 -12.70 11.56 7.59
CA ASP A 183 -13.07 10.80 6.38
C ASP A 183 -12.44 9.40 6.38
N LEU A 184 -11.17 9.31 6.78
CA LEU A 184 -10.44 8.05 6.88
C LEU A 184 -10.95 7.13 8.00
N ALA A 185 -11.59 7.71 9.04
CA ALA A 185 -12.06 6.97 10.20
C ALA A 185 -13.55 6.58 10.15
N THR A 186 -14.40 7.44 9.55
CA THR A 186 -15.85 7.32 9.68
C THR A 186 -16.60 7.32 8.35
N ASN A 187 -16.04 7.93 7.29
CA ASN A 187 -16.73 8.12 6.01
C ASN A 187 -16.25 7.15 4.92
N LEU A 188 -16.01 5.88 5.29
CA LEU A 188 -15.53 4.88 4.33
C LEU A 188 -16.56 4.53 3.25
N GLY A 189 -17.85 4.75 3.48
CA GLY A 189 -18.91 4.43 2.50
C GLY A 189 -18.81 5.24 1.21
N VAL A 190 -18.60 6.56 1.32
CA VAL A 190 -18.46 7.45 0.16
C VAL A 190 -17.16 7.14 -0.59
N LEU A 191 -16.07 6.91 0.15
CA LEU A 191 -14.78 6.50 -0.43
C LEU A 191 -14.89 5.18 -1.19
N ASN A 192 -15.57 4.18 -0.61
CA ASN A 192 -15.77 2.88 -1.26
C ASN A 192 -16.48 3.03 -2.63
N ALA A 193 -17.55 3.82 -2.69
CA ALA A 193 -18.30 4.04 -3.93
C ALA A 193 -17.48 4.77 -5.00
N SER A 194 -16.77 5.84 -4.61
CA SER A 194 -15.91 6.61 -5.51
C SER A 194 -14.77 5.75 -6.07
N VAL A 195 -14.10 5.00 -5.19
CA VAL A 195 -13.00 4.12 -5.59
C VAL A 195 -13.50 2.97 -6.48
N LEU A 196 -14.65 2.37 -6.18
CA LEU A 196 -15.25 1.34 -7.04
C LEU A 196 -15.48 1.87 -8.46
N GLN A 197 -16.07 3.06 -8.58
CA GLN A 197 -16.30 3.69 -9.88
C GLN A 197 -14.98 3.93 -10.62
N GLY A 198 -13.98 4.50 -9.92
CA GLY A 198 -12.68 4.77 -10.52
C GLY A 198 -11.93 3.50 -10.94
N ILE A 199 -11.96 2.42 -10.15
CA ILE A 199 -11.41 1.12 -10.54
C ILE A 199 -12.05 0.61 -11.83
N ASN A 200 -13.39 0.70 -11.94
CA ASN A 200 -14.11 0.23 -13.11
C ASN A 200 -13.75 0.99 -14.40
N THR A 201 -13.30 2.26 -14.33
CA THR A 201 -12.81 2.97 -15.52
C THR A 201 -11.59 2.31 -16.16
N VAL A 202 -10.83 1.52 -15.39
CA VAL A 202 -9.64 0.80 -15.86
C VAL A 202 -9.93 -0.65 -16.18
N LEU A 203 -10.80 -1.30 -15.39
CA LEU A 203 -11.12 -2.70 -15.57
C LEU A 203 -12.04 -2.94 -16.78
N GLN A 204 -12.97 -2.03 -17.08
CA GLN A 204 -13.91 -2.20 -18.20
C GLN A 204 -13.21 -2.34 -19.56
N PRO A 205 -12.20 -1.52 -19.92
CA PRO A 205 -11.41 -1.72 -21.14
C PRO A 205 -10.69 -3.07 -21.22
N LEU A 206 -10.48 -3.76 -20.09
CA LEU A 206 -9.89 -5.09 -20.00
C LEU A 206 -10.95 -6.21 -20.00
N GLY A 207 -12.23 -5.87 -20.16
CA GLY A 207 -13.35 -6.83 -20.10
C GLY A 207 -13.68 -7.29 -18.68
N LEU A 208 -13.17 -6.61 -17.66
CA LEU A 208 -13.37 -6.90 -16.25
C LEU A 208 -14.29 -5.87 -15.59
N GLU A 209 -14.96 -6.27 -14.52
CA GLU A 209 -15.78 -5.39 -13.70
C GLU A 209 -15.57 -5.73 -12.22
N ALA A 210 -15.27 -4.72 -11.42
CA ALA A 210 -15.39 -4.80 -9.97
C ALA A 210 -16.87 -4.59 -9.60
N THR A 211 -17.48 -5.60 -8.97
CA THR A 211 -18.87 -5.55 -8.51
C THR A 211 -18.98 -5.00 -7.10
N GLN A 212 -17.92 -5.13 -6.31
CA GLN A 212 -17.85 -4.65 -4.93
C GLN A 212 -16.43 -4.21 -4.60
N PHE A 213 -16.33 -3.15 -3.80
CA PHE A 213 -15.07 -2.72 -3.20
C PHE A 213 -15.37 -2.21 -1.79
N GLN A 214 -14.57 -2.66 -0.83
CA GLN A 214 -14.70 -2.28 0.56
C GLN A 214 -13.34 -2.11 1.20
N ILE A 215 -13.16 -0.97 1.86
CA ILE A 215 -12.08 -0.72 2.80
C ILE A 215 -12.50 -1.30 4.15
N GLU A 216 -11.70 -2.20 4.70
CA GLU A 216 -11.91 -2.76 6.05
C GLU A 216 -11.19 -1.94 7.11
N SER A 217 -9.99 -1.47 6.80
CA SER A 217 -9.18 -0.71 7.74
C SER A 217 -8.16 0.15 7.04
N ILE A 218 -7.94 1.32 7.63
CA ILE A 218 -6.85 2.22 7.31
C ILE A 218 -6.01 2.35 8.57
N SER A 219 -4.79 1.82 8.52
CA SER A 219 -3.86 1.85 9.63
C SER A 219 -2.92 3.05 9.50
N LEU A 220 -2.94 3.87 10.56
CA LEU A 220 -2.02 4.98 10.77
C LEU A 220 -0.79 4.50 11.58
N PRO A 221 0.40 5.09 11.37
CA PRO A 221 1.60 4.86 12.15
C PRO A 221 1.32 5.05 13.65
N PRO A 222 1.87 4.19 14.53
CA PRO A 222 1.61 4.27 15.97
C PRO A 222 1.90 5.64 16.56
N LYS A 223 3.00 6.29 16.15
CA LYS A 223 3.38 7.62 16.65
C LYS A 223 2.33 8.69 16.34
N LEU A 224 1.85 8.74 15.09
CA LEU A 224 0.81 9.69 14.70
C LEU A 224 -0.52 9.36 15.38
N ARG A 225 -0.83 8.07 15.54
CA ARG A 225 -2.02 7.65 16.29
C ARG A 225 -1.98 8.17 17.74
N ASP A 226 -0.84 8.03 18.41
CA ASP A 226 -0.67 8.48 19.79
C ASP A 226 -0.77 10.01 19.90
N GLU A 227 -0.12 10.74 19.01
CA GLU A 227 -0.23 12.20 18.90
C GLU A 227 -1.68 12.63 18.62
N LEU A 228 -2.39 11.95 17.72
CA LEU A 228 -3.80 12.19 17.44
C LEU A 228 -4.70 11.98 18.65
N PHE A 229 -4.46 10.90 19.41
CA PHE A 229 -5.20 10.66 20.65
C PHE A 229 -4.93 11.75 21.69
N GLU A 230 -3.70 12.25 21.78
CA GLU A 230 -3.36 13.38 22.66
C GLU A 230 -3.99 14.69 22.19
N TYR A 231 -3.87 15.06 20.90
CA TYR A 231 -4.48 16.26 20.32
C TYR A 231 -6.01 16.24 20.38
N SER A 232 -6.66 15.11 20.07
CA SER A 232 -8.12 14.96 20.16
C SER A 232 -8.63 15.13 21.60
N ARG A 233 -7.88 14.60 22.58
CA ARG A 233 -8.16 14.86 24.01
C ARG A 233 -8.02 16.33 24.36
N LEU A 234 -7.09 17.07 23.76
CA LEU A 234 -6.94 18.50 24.01
C LEU A 234 -8.05 19.34 23.36
N GLN A 235 -8.57 18.95 22.19
CA GLN A 235 -9.67 19.67 21.54
C GLN A 235 -11.04 19.42 22.18
N ASN A 236 -11.31 18.20 22.66
CA ASN A 236 -12.59 17.85 23.28
C ASN A 236 -12.63 18.05 24.81
N VAL A 237 -11.50 18.42 25.42
CA VAL A 237 -11.45 18.77 26.84
C VAL A 237 -11.33 20.29 26.95
N ASP A 238 -12.35 20.91 27.54
CA ASP A 238 -12.32 22.29 27.99
C ASP A 238 -11.00 22.54 28.73
N ILE A 239 -10.13 23.40 28.19
CA ILE A 239 -8.78 23.65 28.71
C ILE A 239 -8.87 24.01 30.21
N ALA A 240 -9.94 24.69 30.64
CA ALA A 240 -10.19 24.98 32.04
C ALA A 240 -10.36 23.70 32.88
N ARG A 241 -11.08 22.70 32.38
CA ARG A 241 -11.25 21.39 33.04
C ARG A 241 -10.00 20.53 32.98
N PHE A 242 -9.21 20.58 31.91
CA PHE A 242 -7.93 19.86 31.84
C PHE A 242 -6.93 20.43 32.84
N THR A 243 -6.81 21.76 32.90
CA THR A 243 -5.99 22.44 33.91
C THR A 243 -6.49 22.13 35.31
N GLN A 244 -7.79 22.22 35.57
CA GLN A 244 -8.37 21.81 36.86
C GLN A 244 -8.11 20.34 37.18
N PHE A 245 -8.15 19.43 36.20
CA PHE A 245 -7.88 18.01 36.40
C PHE A 245 -6.39 17.73 36.67
N GLN A 246 -5.48 18.41 35.98
CA GLN A 246 -4.03 18.34 36.25
C GLN A 246 -3.68 18.91 37.63
N THR A 247 -4.27 20.06 37.98
CA THR A 247 -4.15 20.67 39.31
C THR A 247 -4.78 19.78 40.37
N ALA A 248 -5.94 19.16 40.09
CA ALA A 248 -6.55 18.18 40.99
C ALA A 248 -5.66 16.95 41.13
N LYS A 249 -5.09 16.40 40.05
CA LYS A 249 -4.15 15.28 40.11
C LYS A 249 -2.88 15.61 40.90
N SER A 250 -2.33 16.81 40.77
CA SER A 250 -1.16 17.22 41.56
C SER A 250 -1.50 17.43 43.03
N LEU A 251 -2.72 17.89 43.34
CA LEU A 251 -3.25 17.96 44.71
C LEU A 251 -3.62 16.58 45.28
N THR A 252 -4.10 15.64 44.47
CA THR A 252 -4.39 14.27 44.89
C THR A 252 -3.09 13.50 45.11
N ASN A 253 -2.05 13.71 44.30
CA ASN A 253 -0.70 13.19 44.57
C ASN A 253 -0.04 13.81 45.81
N LEU A 254 -0.53 14.96 46.30
CA LEU A 254 -0.18 15.52 47.62
C LEU A 254 -1.02 14.90 48.76
N GLY A 255 -2.20 14.36 48.46
CA GLY A 255 -3.14 13.79 49.43
C GLY A 255 -3.06 12.26 49.60
N SER A 256 -2.53 11.54 48.61
CA SER A 256 -2.24 10.10 48.69
C SER A 256 -0.76 9.88 48.91
N GLY A 257 -0.29 10.29 50.09
CA GLY A 257 1.05 10.08 50.60
C GLY A 257 0.95 9.76 52.08
N ASP A 258 0.86 8.47 52.36
CA ASP A 258 0.98 7.86 53.67
C ASP A 258 2.21 8.41 54.43
N GLY A 259 2.06 8.54 55.74
CA GLY A 259 2.88 9.41 56.59
C GLY A 259 4.39 9.18 56.52
N GLY A 260 5.15 10.28 56.47
CA GLY A 260 6.57 10.30 56.81
C GLY A 260 7.40 11.31 56.04
N GLY A 261 7.48 12.54 56.55
CA GLY A 261 8.61 13.43 56.26
C GLY A 261 8.41 14.49 55.17
N VAL A 262 7.39 15.33 55.27
CA VAL A 262 7.26 16.55 54.44
C VAL A 262 7.36 17.79 55.32
N GLY A 263 8.59 18.24 55.56
CA GLY A 263 8.87 19.43 56.37
C GLY A 263 9.74 20.50 55.70
N ALA A 264 10.25 20.29 54.47
CA ALA A 264 11.25 21.20 53.89
C ALA A 264 11.08 21.59 52.40
N GLN A 265 10.15 21.00 51.66
CA GLN A 265 9.99 21.29 50.21
C GLN A 265 8.74 22.11 49.85
N SER A 266 7.81 22.33 50.77
CA SER A 266 6.61 23.17 50.54
C SER A 266 6.87 24.68 50.67
N MET A 267 8.04 25.11 51.12
CA MET A 267 8.41 26.54 51.20
C MET A 267 9.14 27.08 49.96
N GLN A 268 9.66 26.23 49.06
CA GLN A 268 10.38 26.72 47.87
C GLN A 268 9.45 27.17 46.72
N ILE A 269 8.20 26.68 46.69
CA ILE A 269 7.22 27.10 45.66
C ILE A 269 6.65 28.50 45.98
N GLY A 270 6.55 28.87 47.26
CA GLY A 270 6.07 30.19 47.69
C GLY A 270 7.05 31.34 47.41
N VAL A 271 8.35 31.06 47.24
CA VAL A 271 9.38 32.07 46.98
C VAL A 271 9.61 32.29 45.46
N GLY A 272 9.32 31.29 44.62
CA GLY A 272 9.48 31.39 43.16
C GLY A 272 8.51 32.36 42.48
N LEU A 273 7.32 32.57 43.05
CA LEU A 273 6.32 33.47 42.47
C LEU A 273 6.64 34.97 42.70
N ALA A 274 7.39 35.30 43.76
CA ALA A 274 7.80 36.68 44.05
C ALA A 274 9.04 37.12 43.22
N ALA A 275 9.91 36.18 42.84
CA ALA A 275 11.09 36.46 42.01
C ALA A 275 10.76 36.64 40.50
N ALA A 276 9.62 36.12 40.05
CA ALA A 276 9.19 36.21 38.65
C ALA A 276 8.80 37.64 38.21
N GLN A 277 8.34 38.49 39.14
CA GLN A 277 7.96 39.87 38.82
C GLN A 277 9.15 40.79 38.57
N GLN A 278 10.34 40.50 39.13
CA GLN A 278 11.55 41.30 38.88
C GLN A 278 12.30 40.92 37.59
N ILE A 279 12.14 39.69 37.08
CA ILE A 279 12.78 39.23 35.83
C ILE A 279 12.04 39.77 34.59
N GLY A 280 10.72 40.02 34.70
CA GLY A 280 9.91 40.57 33.62
C GLY A 280 10.28 41.98 33.14
N GLN A 281 10.91 42.81 33.99
CA GLN A 281 11.30 44.18 33.62
C GLN A 281 12.69 44.29 32.99
N VAL A 282 13.57 43.29 33.16
CA VAL A 282 14.94 43.32 32.59
C VAL A 282 14.97 42.73 31.17
N MET A 283 13.99 41.90 30.81
CA MET A 283 13.93 41.23 29.50
C MET A 283 13.37 42.14 28.38
N ASN A 284 12.70 43.25 28.73
CA ASN A 284 12.10 44.19 27.77
C ASN A 284 13.11 45.20 27.17
N THR A 285 14.32 45.28 27.72
CA THR A 285 15.41 46.16 27.25
C THR A 285 16.41 45.50 26.30
N SER A 286 16.27 44.20 26.04
CA SER A 286 17.21 43.43 25.19
C SER A 286 16.73 43.22 23.75
N PHE A 287 15.50 43.62 23.41
CA PHE A 287 14.87 43.39 22.11
C PHE A 287 15.04 44.54 21.09
N ALA A 288 15.80 45.59 21.41
CA ALA A 288 15.92 46.79 20.56
C ALA A 288 17.23 46.90 19.75
N LYS A 289 18.07 45.86 19.67
CA LYS A 289 19.35 45.99 18.94
C LYS A 289 19.86 44.67 18.35
N ALA A 290 19.37 44.32 17.16
CA ALA A 290 20.16 43.73 16.06
C ALA A 290 19.24 43.30 14.91
N ALA A 291 18.95 44.24 14.02
CA ALA A 291 18.59 43.94 12.65
C ALA A 291 19.89 43.69 11.86
N GLY A 292 19.95 42.61 11.07
CA GLY A 292 20.91 42.47 9.98
C GLY A 292 21.56 41.10 9.78
N SER A 293 20.84 40.16 9.15
CA SER A 293 21.34 39.30 8.05
C SER A 293 20.28 38.25 7.69
N THR A 294 19.86 38.27 6.42
CA THR A 294 18.86 37.42 5.79
C THR A 294 19.43 36.06 5.40
N GLU A 295 18.90 34.98 5.95
CA GLU A 295 18.88 33.66 5.31
C GLU A 295 17.51 32.99 5.59
N PRO A 296 16.89 32.31 4.62
CA PRO A 296 15.51 31.81 4.78
C PRO A 296 15.47 30.56 5.68
N PRO A 297 14.41 30.40 6.50
CA PRO A 297 14.26 29.21 7.35
C PRO A 297 13.91 27.96 6.50
N PRO A 298 14.48 26.77 6.82
CA PRO A 298 14.17 25.53 6.14
C PRO A 298 12.79 24.97 6.52
N VAL A 299 12.16 24.27 5.57
CA VAL A 299 10.83 23.62 5.70
C VAL A 299 10.88 22.40 6.64
N PRO A 300 9.87 22.17 7.51
CA PRO A 300 9.86 21.04 8.46
C PRO A 300 9.46 19.72 7.79
N GLY A 301 10.27 18.66 7.91
CA GLY A 301 9.88 17.33 7.41
C GLY A 301 10.91 16.19 7.42
N GLU A 302 12.17 16.41 7.81
CA GLU A 302 13.11 15.31 8.06
C GLU A 302 13.28 15.11 9.57
N ALA A 303 13.26 13.84 10.02
CA ALA A 303 13.63 13.47 11.37
C ALA A 303 14.88 14.25 11.77
N ALA A 304 14.86 14.96 12.90
CA ALA A 304 15.97 15.80 13.34
C ALA A 304 17.27 14.99 13.27
N PHE A 305 18.02 15.16 12.18
CA PHE A 305 19.31 14.52 12.02
C PHE A 305 20.11 14.98 13.22
N VAL A 306 20.63 14.03 14.01
CA VAL A 306 21.53 14.38 15.11
C VAL A 306 22.76 14.98 14.46
N SER A 307 22.77 16.30 14.39
CA SER A 307 23.79 17.06 13.71
C SER A 307 24.73 17.66 14.73
N TYR A 308 26.03 17.46 14.54
CA TYR A 308 27.05 17.97 15.43
C TYR A 308 27.71 19.20 14.85
N HIS A 309 27.97 20.18 15.70
CA HIS A 309 28.97 21.19 15.46
C HIS A 309 30.31 20.67 15.98
N VAL A 310 31.38 20.95 15.26
CA VAL A 310 32.74 20.52 15.58
C VAL A 310 33.69 21.71 15.48
N ALA A 311 34.76 21.71 16.27
CA ALA A 311 35.80 22.73 16.14
C ALA A 311 36.89 22.24 15.19
N ILE A 312 37.00 22.86 14.01
CA ILE A 312 38.08 22.62 13.03
C ILE A 312 38.95 23.88 13.03
N ASP A 313 40.26 23.72 13.26
CA ASP A 313 41.23 24.82 13.34
C ASP A 313 40.81 25.95 14.31
N GLY A 314 40.18 25.57 15.43
CA GLY A 314 39.73 26.50 16.47
C GLY A 314 38.46 27.29 16.12
N LYS A 315 37.80 27.00 15.00
CA LYS A 315 36.51 27.60 14.60
C LYS A 315 35.40 26.56 14.63
N ALA A 316 34.23 26.96 15.12
CA ALA A 316 33.04 26.12 15.07
C ALA A 316 32.57 25.96 13.61
N ALA A 317 32.41 24.71 13.18
CA ALA A 317 31.92 24.30 11.87
C ALA A 317 30.78 23.27 12.03
N GLY A 318 29.89 23.18 11.04
CA GLY A 318 28.68 22.35 11.09
C GLY A 318 27.41 23.19 10.92
N PRO A 319 26.21 22.60 11.06
CA PRO A 319 25.94 21.26 11.56
C PRO A 319 26.32 20.13 10.58
N PHE A 320 26.96 19.06 11.07
CA PHE A 320 27.36 17.88 10.29
C PHE A 320 26.57 16.64 10.68
N SER A 321 26.20 15.81 9.70
CA SER A 321 25.65 14.47 9.93
C SER A 321 26.74 13.47 10.38
N LEU A 322 26.34 12.32 10.93
CA LEU A 322 27.28 11.26 11.33
C LEU A 322 28.19 10.80 10.17
N ASP A 323 27.64 10.70 8.95
CA ASP A 323 28.42 10.32 7.77
C ASP A 323 29.43 11.39 7.37
N GLN A 324 29.07 12.67 7.48
CA GLN A 324 29.99 13.79 7.24
C GLN A 324 31.10 13.82 8.30
N LEU A 325 30.79 13.57 9.57
CA LEU A 325 31.80 13.44 10.62
C LEU A 325 32.77 12.29 10.35
N ARG A 326 32.26 11.15 9.86
CA ARG A 326 33.11 10.01 9.46
C ARG A 326 34.10 10.41 8.37
N ALA A 327 33.65 11.15 7.36
CA ALA A 327 34.52 11.67 6.31
C ALA A 327 35.61 12.61 6.87
N HIS A 328 35.25 13.51 7.80
CA HIS A 328 36.21 14.39 8.47
C HIS A 328 37.23 13.65 9.35
N ILE A 329 36.84 12.54 9.97
CA ILE A 329 37.74 11.67 10.75
C ILE A 329 38.70 10.93 9.82
N VAL A 330 38.20 10.38 8.71
CA VAL A 330 39.03 9.70 7.69
C VAL A 330 40.03 10.66 7.05
N ASN A 331 39.61 11.91 6.78
CA ASN A 331 40.46 12.95 6.21
C ASN A 331 41.42 13.58 7.24
N GLY A 332 41.42 13.12 8.49
CA GLY A 332 42.33 13.58 9.55
C GLY A 332 42.01 14.97 10.12
N THR A 333 40.93 15.61 9.67
CA THR A 333 40.48 16.93 10.15
C THR A 333 39.77 16.88 11.50
N LEU A 334 39.33 15.69 11.95
CA LEU A 334 38.74 15.45 13.27
C LEU A 334 39.37 14.20 13.91
N ASN A 335 39.53 14.24 15.23
CA ASN A 335 40.02 13.14 16.05
C ASN A 335 39.23 13.04 17.37
N GLY A 336 39.53 12.03 18.20
CA GLY A 336 38.77 11.76 19.44
C GLY A 336 38.76 12.93 20.43
N SER A 337 39.81 13.75 20.46
CA SER A 337 39.90 14.92 21.33
C SER A 337 39.28 16.20 20.76
N SER A 338 38.81 16.15 19.50
CA SER A 338 38.20 17.31 18.85
C SER A 338 36.92 17.75 19.58
N PRO A 339 36.74 19.05 19.91
CA PRO A 339 35.53 19.53 20.56
C PRO A 339 34.32 19.40 19.64
N VAL A 340 33.25 18.79 20.16
CA VAL A 340 31.96 18.66 19.50
C VAL A 340 30.83 19.15 20.40
N TRP A 341 29.75 19.61 19.78
CA TRP A 341 28.54 20.04 20.45
C TRP A 341 27.31 19.67 19.62
N LYS A 342 26.22 19.27 20.28
CA LYS A 342 24.91 19.08 19.64
C LYS A 342 23.81 19.73 20.49
N PRO A 343 22.64 20.04 19.91
CA PRO A 343 21.49 20.52 20.67
C PRO A 343 21.20 19.61 21.88
N GLY A 344 21.06 20.21 23.06
CA GLY A 344 20.87 19.50 24.33
C GLY A 344 22.15 19.31 25.17
N MET A 345 23.33 19.69 24.66
CA MET A 345 24.56 19.68 25.46
C MET A 345 24.80 21.02 26.16
N ALA A 346 25.18 20.98 27.45
CA ALA A 346 25.46 22.18 28.24
C ALA A 346 26.76 22.90 27.86
N LYS A 347 27.74 22.17 27.31
CA LYS A 347 29.04 22.71 26.85
C LYS A 347 29.63 21.81 25.76
N TRP A 348 30.62 22.34 25.03
CA TRP A 348 31.45 21.55 24.12
C TRP A 348 32.16 20.43 24.89
N ALA A 349 32.24 19.25 24.29
CA ALA A 349 32.90 18.09 24.86
C ALA A 349 33.76 17.39 23.80
N ALA A 350 34.77 16.62 24.21
CA ALA A 350 35.60 15.87 23.25
C ALA A 350 34.77 14.81 22.50
N ALA A 351 35.03 14.61 21.21
CA ALA A 351 34.27 13.70 20.35
C ALA A 351 34.15 12.28 20.91
N GLU A 352 35.22 11.74 21.50
CA GLU A 352 35.26 10.40 22.11
C GLU A 352 34.37 10.26 23.36
N THR A 353 34.00 11.37 24.01
CA THR A 353 33.10 11.34 25.18
C THR A 353 31.64 11.17 24.78
N GLN A 354 31.32 11.30 23.50
CA GLN A 354 29.98 11.10 22.98
C GLN A 354 29.80 9.63 22.60
N SER A 355 28.93 8.92 23.32
CA SER A 355 28.64 7.50 23.09
C SER A 355 28.29 7.17 21.64
N GLN A 356 27.62 8.09 20.95
CA GLN A 356 27.24 7.95 19.53
C GLN A 356 28.42 8.10 18.55
N LEU A 357 29.52 8.76 18.96
CA LEU A 357 30.69 9.00 18.11
C LEU A 357 31.85 8.03 18.41
N GLN A 358 31.84 7.35 19.57
CA GLN A 358 32.89 6.39 19.96
C GLN A 358 33.14 5.32 18.89
N ALA A 359 32.08 4.79 18.29
CA ALA A 359 32.18 3.78 17.23
C ALA A 359 32.89 4.27 15.97
N LEU A 360 32.99 5.59 15.74
CA LEU A 360 33.70 6.17 14.60
C LEU A 360 35.22 6.21 14.80
N PHE A 361 35.70 6.06 16.04
CA PHE A 361 37.12 6.12 16.39
C PHE A 361 37.76 4.74 16.64
N SER A 362 36.97 3.69 16.81
CA SER A 362 37.45 2.32 16.99
C SER A 362 38.02 1.75 15.68
N LYS A 363 39.32 1.44 15.64
CA LYS A 363 40.02 0.92 14.46
C LYS A 363 40.13 -0.61 14.37
N GLU A 364 39.56 -1.36 15.30
CA GLU A 364 39.67 -2.83 15.31
C GLU A 364 38.30 -3.51 15.26
N PRO A 365 38.08 -4.47 14.35
CA PRO A 365 36.89 -5.32 14.38
C PRO A 365 36.91 -6.19 15.65
N PRO A 366 35.76 -6.41 16.31
CA PRO A 366 35.72 -7.27 17.49
C PRO A 366 36.17 -8.70 17.13
N PRO A 367 36.87 -9.41 18.04
CA PRO A 367 37.28 -10.79 17.78
C PRO A 367 36.04 -11.68 17.57
N LEU A 368 36.12 -12.56 16.57
CA LEU A 368 35.06 -13.50 16.22
C LEU A 368 34.79 -14.48 17.38
N PRO A 369 33.53 -14.92 17.57
CA PRO A 369 33.10 -15.73 18.71
C PRO A 369 33.72 -17.13 18.76
#